data_AF-A0A7C7CS29-F1
#
_entry.id   AF-A0A7C7CS29-F1
#
_cell.length_a   1.000
_cell.length_b   1.000
_cell.length_c   1.000
_cell.angle_alpha   90.00
_cell.angle_beta   90.00
_cell.angle_gamma   90.00
#
_symmetry.space_group_name_H-M   'P 1'
#
loop_
_entity.id
_entity.type
_entity.pdbx_description
1 polymer ?
#
loop_
_entity_poly.entity_id
_entity_poly.type
_entity_poly.pdbx_seq_one_letter_code
_entity_poly.pdbx_strand_id
1 'polypeptide(L)'
;VGGMLLSFASHGADHMMVQRVLSTRNLSAARKAMIGSGIFVFFQFVIFLFVGSLLYALFQNVDLTQVDIAFLNDDKLALKKDREFPLFIVQYLPVGLKGLLLAGVLSAAMSTLSSSINSLASSTIIDWSWKGRSLRGARFISLFWTIVLISIALIFDESDKAIVDMGLEIASFTYGGLLGMFILSRSKRPFHSLSLILGLVFSIVIVILLREFGIAWTWFISFSVITNIAVTYSVDLIFFRHNA
;
A
#
# COMPACT_ATOMS: atom_id res chain seq x y z
N VAL A 1 -11.23 -11.82 5.39
CA VAL A 1 -10.71 -11.32 6.69
C VAL A 1 -9.45 -10.46 6.51
N GLY A 2 -8.37 -10.97 5.89
CA GLY A 2 -7.14 -10.18 5.67
C GLY A 2 -7.36 -8.84 4.96
N GLY A 3 -8.12 -8.83 3.85
CA GLY A 3 -8.45 -7.59 3.13
C GLY A 3 -9.18 -6.55 3.98
N MET A 4 -10.02 -6.96 4.94
CA MET A 4 -10.71 -6.04 5.85
C MET A 4 -9.71 -5.29 6.75
N LEU A 5 -8.72 -6.00 7.30
CA LEU A 5 -7.70 -5.38 8.14
C LEU A 5 -6.75 -4.50 7.32
N LEU A 6 -6.44 -4.90 6.08
CA LEU A 6 -5.68 -4.05 5.16
C LEU A 6 -6.44 -2.76 4.82
N SER A 7 -7.74 -2.85 4.52
CA SER A 7 -8.58 -1.68 4.30
C SER A 7 -8.66 -0.81 5.57
N PHE A 8 -8.76 -1.41 6.76
CA PHE A 8 -8.80 -0.65 8.00
C PHE A 8 -7.48 0.06 8.28
N ALA A 9 -6.33 -0.60 8.09
CA ALA A 9 -5.02 0.03 8.25
C ALA A 9 -4.81 1.18 7.23
N SER A 10 -5.07 0.91 5.94
CA SER A 10 -4.88 1.89 4.86
C SER A 10 -5.82 3.09 4.95
N HIS A 11 -7.06 2.93 5.44
CA HIS A 11 -8.01 4.05 5.54
C HIS A 11 -8.03 4.71 6.91
N GLY A 12 -7.71 3.96 7.97
CA GLY A 12 -7.80 4.42 9.35
C GLY A 12 -6.49 4.94 9.93
N ALA A 13 -5.34 4.39 9.50
CA ALA A 13 -4.04 4.68 10.08
C ALA A 13 -3.02 5.26 9.08
N ASP A 14 -3.20 5.05 7.77
CA ASP A 14 -2.29 5.59 6.77
C ASP A 14 -2.39 7.12 6.70
N HIS A 15 -1.22 7.76 6.76
CA HIS A 15 -1.08 9.20 6.72
C HIS A 15 -1.71 9.81 5.45
N MET A 16 -1.62 9.14 4.29
CA MET A 16 -2.20 9.65 3.04
C MET A 16 -3.73 9.79 3.15
N MET A 17 -4.41 8.79 3.74
CA MET A 17 -5.86 8.85 3.93
C MET A 17 -6.24 9.83 5.04
N VAL A 18 -5.50 9.86 6.15
CA VAL A 18 -5.72 10.82 7.23
C VAL A 18 -5.67 12.26 6.72
N GLN A 19 -4.69 12.60 5.88
CA GLN A 19 -4.59 13.92 5.27
C GLN A 19 -5.83 14.29 4.43
N ARG A 20 -6.34 13.35 3.62
CA ARG A 20 -7.53 13.57 2.79
C ARG A 20 -8.80 13.76 3.63
N VAL A 21 -8.90 13.06 4.75
CA VAL A 21 -10.05 13.19 5.65
C VAL A 21 -10.00 14.52 6.41
N LEU A 22 -8.81 14.96 6.84
CA LEU A 22 -8.61 16.23 7.55
C LEU A 22 -8.81 17.47 6.67
N SER A 23 -8.68 17.36 5.35
CA SER A 23 -8.96 18.46 4.42
C SER A 23 -10.45 18.65 4.13
N THR A 24 -11.33 17.78 4.64
CA THR A 24 -12.77 17.94 4.52
C THR A 24 -13.30 19.02 5.46
N ARG A 25 -14.43 19.66 5.08
CA ARG A 25 -15.00 20.79 5.83
C ARG A 25 -15.43 20.43 7.27
N ASN A 26 -15.86 19.19 7.51
CA ASN A 26 -16.35 18.74 8.81
C ASN A 26 -16.38 17.21 8.91
N LEU A 27 -16.59 16.70 10.12
CA LEU A 27 -16.61 15.26 10.41
C LEU A 27 -17.67 14.48 9.61
N SER A 28 -18.82 15.09 9.30
CA SER A 28 -19.86 14.44 8.49
C SER A 28 -19.39 14.23 7.05
N ALA A 29 -18.76 15.25 6.46
CA ALA A 29 -18.17 15.18 5.12
C ALA A 29 -17.03 14.14 5.07
N ALA A 30 -16.14 14.14 6.06
CA ALA A 30 -15.10 13.13 6.26
C ALA A 30 -15.66 11.70 6.23
N ARG A 31 -16.69 11.41 7.02
CA ARG A 31 -17.32 10.08 7.08
C ARG A 31 -17.95 9.69 5.74
N LYS A 32 -18.67 10.62 5.09
CA LYS A 32 -19.26 10.38 3.78
C LYS A 32 -18.20 10.10 2.72
N ALA A 33 -17.08 10.83 2.74
CA ALA A 33 -15.96 10.62 1.83
C ALA A 33 -15.34 9.22 2.02
N MET A 34 -15.12 8.77 3.26
CA MET A 34 -14.57 7.43 3.54
C MET A 34 -15.53 6.29 3.16
N ILE A 35 -16.82 6.43 3.44
CA ILE A 35 -17.81 5.41 3.04
C ILE A 35 -17.94 5.40 1.52
N GLY A 36 -17.99 6.57 0.90
CA GLY A 36 -18.07 6.72 -0.56
C GLY A 36 -16.85 6.12 -1.27
N SER A 37 -15.64 6.31 -0.74
CA SER A 37 -14.44 5.70 -1.31
C SER A 37 -14.51 4.17 -1.26
N GLY A 38 -14.98 3.59 -0.14
CA GLY A 38 -15.16 2.13 -0.03
C GLY A 38 -16.13 1.57 -1.08
N ILE A 39 -17.24 2.26 -1.32
CA ILE A 39 -18.21 1.87 -2.36
C ILE A 39 -17.57 1.96 -3.76
N PHE A 40 -16.87 3.05 -4.05
CA PHE A 40 -16.23 3.24 -5.36
C PHE A 40 -15.14 2.19 -5.61
N VAL A 41 -14.32 1.91 -4.60
CA VAL A 41 -13.28 0.88 -4.65
C VAL A 41 -13.90 -0.50 -4.91
N PHE A 42 -15.02 -0.84 -4.26
CA PHE A 42 -15.72 -2.09 -4.53
C PHE A 42 -16.10 -2.25 -6.01
N PHE A 43 -16.74 -1.25 -6.61
CA PHE A 43 -17.09 -1.28 -8.03
C PHE A 43 -15.85 -1.32 -8.93
N GLN A 44 -14.80 -0.58 -8.59
CA GLN A 44 -13.53 -0.62 -9.31
C GLN A 44 -12.92 -2.03 -9.33
N PHE A 45 -12.91 -2.73 -8.19
CA PHE A 45 -12.43 -4.12 -8.12
C PHE A 45 -13.28 -5.06 -8.97
N VAL A 46 -14.61 -4.90 -8.96
CA VAL A 46 -15.50 -5.71 -9.82
C VAL A 46 -15.16 -5.52 -11.30
N ILE A 47 -14.95 -4.28 -11.74
CA ILE A 47 -14.57 -3.97 -13.11
C ILE A 47 -13.20 -4.58 -13.46
N PHE A 48 -12.20 -4.43 -12.58
CA PHE A 48 -10.86 -4.96 -12.83
C PHE A 48 -10.84 -6.49 -12.88
N LEU A 49 -11.57 -7.17 -12.00
CA LEU A 49 -11.70 -8.64 -12.04
C LEU A 49 -12.45 -9.11 -13.28
N PHE A 50 -13.50 -8.39 -13.69
CA PHE A 50 -14.24 -8.70 -14.91
C PHE A 50 -13.36 -8.54 -16.15
N VAL A 51 -12.66 -7.40 -16.28
CA VAL A 51 -11.71 -7.17 -17.38
C VAL A 51 -10.60 -8.23 -17.35
N GLY A 52 -10.03 -8.53 -16.19
CA GLY A 52 -9.02 -9.58 -16.04
C GLY A 52 -9.52 -10.95 -16.50
N SER A 53 -10.76 -11.31 -16.17
CA SER A 53 -11.37 -12.56 -16.65
C SER A 53 -11.57 -12.57 -18.17
N LEU A 54 -11.92 -11.44 -18.79
CA LEU A 54 -12.03 -11.33 -20.24
C LEU A 54 -10.66 -11.44 -20.93
N LEU A 55 -9.63 -10.80 -20.36
CA LEU A 55 -8.26 -10.91 -20.87
C LEU A 55 -7.75 -12.35 -20.77
N TYR A 56 -8.03 -13.04 -19.66
CA TYR A 56 -7.70 -14.45 -19.51
C TYR A 56 -8.35 -15.30 -20.61
N ALA A 57 -9.64 -15.11 -20.87
CA ALA A 57 -10.34 -15.82 -21.94
C ALA A 57 -9.81 -15.49 -23.34
N LEU A 58 -9.39 -14.24 -23.58
CA LEU A 58 -8.81 -13.80 -24.84
C LEU A 58 -7.42 -14.41 -25.09
N PHE A 59 -6.57 -14.45 -24.07
CA PHE A 59 -5.17 -14.88 -24.22
C PHE A 59 -4.95 -16.39 -24.03
N GLN A 60 -5.97 -17.15 -23.62
CA GLN A 60 -5.85 -18.60 -23.41
C GLN A 60 -5.45 -19.37 -24.68
N ASN A 61 -5.84 -18.89 -25.86
CA ASN A 61 -5.57 -19.54 -27.14
C ASN A 61 -4.80 -18.62 -28.12
N VAL A 62 -4.08 -17.61 -27.60
CA VAL A 62 -3.35 -16.69 -28.47
C VAL A 62 -2.15 -17.40 -29.08
N ASP A 63 -1.92 -17.18 -30.37
CA ASP A 63 -0.69 -17.62 -31.02
C ASP A 63 0.47 -16.71 -30.57
N LEU A 64 1.30 -17.24 -29.68
CA LEU A 64 2.44 -16.52 -29.09
C LEU A 64 3.49 -16.11 -30.14
N THR A 65 3.49 -16.70 -31.33
CA THR A 65 4.42 -16.34 -32.41
C THR A 65 4.16 -14.93 -32.98
N GLN A 66 2.95 -14.40 -32.79
CA GLN A 66 2.56 -13.07 -33.27
C GLN A 66 2.68 -11.99 -32.18
N VAL A 67 3.02 -12.38 -30.96
CA VAL A 67 3.19 -11.46 -29.83
C VAL A 67 4.62 -10.94 -29.81
N ASP A 68 4.79 -9.65 -29.59
CA ASP A 68 6.12 -9.04 -29.44
C ASP A 68 6.87 -9.67 -28.26
N ILE A 69 8.15 -9.99 -28.49
CA ILE A 69 9.04 -10.68 -27.54
C ILE A 69 9.11 -9.93 -26.20
N ALA A 70 8.91 -8.61 -26.20
CA ALA A 70 8.86 -7.79 -25.00
C ALA A 70 7.74 -8.17 -24.00
N PHE A 71 6.69 -8.87 -24.44
CA PHE A 71 5.56 -9.30 -23.60
C PHE A 71 5.63 -10.78 -23.20
N LEU A 72 6.63 -11.51 -23.69
CA LEU A 72 6.80 -12.93 -23.39
C LEU A 72 7.74 -13.13 -22.19
N ASN A 73 7.59 -14.26 -21.50
CA ASN A 73 8.55 -14.69 -20.49
C ASN A 73 9.88 -15.11 -21.13
N ASP A 74 10.91 -15.35 -20.32
CA ASP A 74 12.27 -15.67 -20.79
C ASP A 74 12.30 -16.91 -21.70
N ASP A 75 11.46 -17.91 -21.39
CA ASP A 75 11.32 -19.14 -22.18
C ASP A 75 10.48 -18.97 -23.46
N LYS A 76 9.80 -17.82 -23.63
CA LYS A 76 8.88 -17.50 -24.73
C LYS A 76 7.71 -18.46 -24.89
N LEU A 77 7.33 -19.13 -23.81
CA LEU A 77 6.25 -20.12 -23.76
C LEU A 77 4.96 -19.56 -23.16
N ALA A 78 5.01 -18.38 -22.55
CA ALA A 78 3.86 -17.70 -21.97
C ALA A 78 4.03 -16.19 -21.99
N LEU A 79 2.93 -15.47 -21.78
CA LEU A 79 2.98 -14.04 -21.48
C LEU A 79 3.69 -13.81 -20.15
N LYS A 80 4.53 -12.78 -20.10
CA LYS A 80 5.07 -12.28 -18.84
C LYS A 80 3.91 -11.78 -17.97
N LYS A 81 3.99 -12.06 -16.68
CA LYS A 81 2.95 -11.70 -15.72
C LYS A 81 2.70 -10.18 -15.70
N ASP A 82 1.44 -9.79 -15.49
CA ASP A 82 0.98 -8.40 -15.46
C ASP A 82 1.14 -7.63 -16.80
N ARG A 83 1.36 -8.34 -17.92
CA ARG A 83 1.52 -7.77 -19.27
C ARG A 83 0.31 -7.93 -20.18
N GLU A 84 -0.70 -8.67 -19.75
CA GLU A 84 -1.92 -8.95 -20.51
C GLU A 84 -2.67 -7.65 -20.84
N PHE A 85 -2.83 -6.76 -19.85
CA PHE A 85 -3.55 -5.50 -20.04
C PHE A 85 -2.79 -4.51 -20.95
N PRO A 86 -1.48 -4.23 -20.75
CA PRO A 86 -0.69 -3.45 -21.70
C PRO A 86 -0.69 -4.02 -23.12
N LEU A 87 -0.54 -5.34 -23.27
CA LEU A 87 -0.58 -6.00 -24.57
C LEU A 87 -1.93 -5.78 -25.26
N PHE A 88 -3.04 -5.90 -24.51
CA PHE A 88 -4.37 -5.63 -25.02
C PHE A 88 -4.51 -4.19 -25.55
N ILE A 89 -4.02 -3.20 -24.80
CA ILE A 89 -4.05 -1.79 -25.21
C ILE A 89 -3.27 -1.56 -26.50
N VAL A 90 -2.09 -2.16 -26.64
CA VAL A 90 -1.23 -1.92 -27.80
C VAL A 90 -1.74 -2.68 -29.03
N GLN A 91 -2.17 -3.93 -28.87
CA GLN A 91 -2.46 -4.82 -29.99
C GLN A 91 -3.92 -4.74 -30.47
N TYR A 92 -4.89 -4.58 -29.56
CA TYR A 92 -6.31 -4.76 -29.88
C TYR A 92 -7.10 -3.44 -29.94
N LEU A 93 -6.59 -2.35 -29.36
CA LEU A 93 -7.32 -1.08 -29.35
C LEU A 93 -7.04 -0.22 -30.60
N PRO A 94 -8.09 0.41 -31.16
CA PRO A 94 -7.92 1.36 -32.25
C PRO A 94 -7.18 2.62 -31.77
N VAL A 95 -6.60 3.32 -32.76
CA VAL A 95 -6.01 4.65 -32.56
C VAL A 95 -7.06 5.60 -31.96
N GLY A 96 -6.64 6.47 -31.05
CA GLY A 96 -7.55 7.30 -30.24
C GLY A 96 -7.84 6.65 -28.88
N LEU A 97 -8.56 5.52 -28.84
CA LEU A 97 -8.85 4.82 -27.57
C LEU A 97 -7.59 4.33 -26.87
N LYS A 98 -6.61 3.81 -27.64
CA LYS A 98 -5.28 3.46 -27.14
C LYS A 98 -4.62 4.64 -26.41
N GLY A 99 -4.63 5.83 -27.04
CA GLY A 99 -4.06 7.05 -26.45
C GLY A 99 -4.81 7.52 -25.21
N LEU A 100 -6.15 7.46 -25.23
CA LEU A 100 -6.99 7.83 -24.10
C LEU A 100 -6.73 6.94 -22.88
N LEU A 101 -6.65 5.61 -23.07
CA LEU A 101 -6.36 4.69 -21.96
C LEU A 101 -4.95 4.88 -21.42
N LEU A 102 -3.94 5.01 -22.28
CA LEU A 102 -2.56 5.27 -21.83
C LEU A 102 -2.47 6.58 -21.04
N ALA A 103 -3.11 7.65 -21.50
CA ALA A 103 -3.18 8.91 -20.78
C ALA A 103 -3.89 8.75 -19.42
N GLY A 104 -4.99 8.00 -19.38
CA GLY A 104 -5.72 7.70 -18.14
C GLY A 104 -4.89 6.92 -17.12
N VAL A 105 -4.19 5.87 -17.54
CA VAL A 105 -3.31 5.06 -16.69
C VAL A 105 -2.16 5.92 -16.14
N LEU A 106 -1.50 6.71 -17.00
CA LEU A 106 -0.45 7.62 -16.58
C LEU A 106 -0.96 8.69 -15.61
N SER A 107 -2.15 9.24 -15.85
CA SER A 107 -2.78 10.21 -14.94
C SER A 107 -3.08 9.59 -13.57
N ALA A 108 -3.62 8.38 -13.52
CA ALA A 108 -3.89 7.66 -12.29
C ALA A 108 -2.60 7.34 -11.49
N ALA A 109 -1.55 6.90 -12.20
CA ALA A 109 -0.24 6.66 -11.60
C ALA A 109 0.36 7.95 -11.01
N MET A 110 0.32 9.06 -11.75
CA MET A 110 0.81 10.35 -11.31
C MET A 110 0.04 10.91 -10.10
N SER A 111 -1.28 10.71 -10.05
CA SER A 111 -2.11 11.10 -8.89
C SER A 111 -1.70 10.37 -7.61
N THR A 112 -1.42 9.07 -7.72
CA THR A 112 -0.97 8.24 -6.59
C THR A 112 0.45 8.61 -6.17
N LEU A 113 1.37 8.73 -7.14
CA LEU A 113 2.77 9.08 -6.87
C LEU A 113 2.90 10.47 -6.22
N SER A 114 2.15 11.46 -6.71
CA SER A 114 2.12 12.80 -6.12
C SER A 114 1.61 12.76 -4.67
N SER A 115 0.56 11.98 -4.39
CA SER A 115 0.02 11.81 -3.03
C SER A 115 1.04 11.15 -2.08
N SER A 116 1.78 10.14 -2.57
CA SER A 116 2.83 9.45 -1.80
C SER A 116 4.00 10.38 -1.48
N ILE A 117 4.51 11.12 -2.47
CA ILE A 117 5.60 12.10 -2.27
C ILE A 117 5.18 13.18 -1.28
N ASN A 118 3.96 13.71 -1.41
CA ASN A 118 3.44 14.71 -0.48
C ASN A 118 3.31 14.17 0.95
N SER A 119 2.84 12.92 1.09
CA SER A 119 2.69 12.27 2.40
C SER A 119 4.04 12.06 3.08
N LEU A 120 5.04 11.55 2.34
CA LEU A 120 6.41 11.35 2.81
C LEU A 120 7.08 12.68 3.21
N ALA A 121 6.93 13.72 2.39
CA ALA A 121 7.49 15.02 2.70
C ALA A 121 6.83 15.64 3.94
N SER A 122 5.51 15.54 4.05
CA SER A 122 4.76 16.05 5.19
C SER A 122 5.11 15.32 6.49
N SER A 123 5.15 13.99 6.50
CA SER A 123 5.51 13.23 7.71
C SER A 123 6.96 13.53 8.12
N THR A 124 7.89 13.58 7.17
CA THR A 124 9.30 13.94 7.46
C THR A 124 9.42 15.31 8.14
N ILE A 125 8.70 16.33 7.66
CA ILE A 125 8.79 17.69 8.23
C ILE A 125 8.14 17.76 9.61
N ILE A 126 6.97 17.14 9.76
CA ILE A 126 6.18 17.21 10.99
C ILE A 126 6.83 16.38 12.09
N ASP A 127 7.18 15.12 11.80
CA ASP A 127 7.63 14.16 12.81
C ASP A 127 9.09 14.39 13.21
N TRP A 128 9.95 14.72 12.25
CA TRP A 128 11.37 15.03 12.54
C TRP A 128 11.59 16.46 13.03
N SER A 129 10.50 17.22 13.26
CA SER A 129 10.53 18.60 13.77
C SER A 129 11.52 19.50 13.02
N TRP A 130 11.60 19.34 11.68
CA TRP A 130 12.52 20.12 10.86
C TRP A 130 12.20 21.61 11.00
N LYS A 131 13.12 22.36 11.65
CA LYS A 131 12.98 23.79 11.94
C LYS A 131 12.95 24.59 10.65
N GLY A 132 11.77 24.70 10.05
CA GLY A 132 11.57 25.40 8.80
C GLY A 132 10.41 24.83 8.01
N ARG A 133 9.18 24.94 8.55
CA ARG A 133 7.90 24.76 7.84
C ARG A 133 7.77 25.81 6.72
N SER A 134 8.66 25.74 5.75
CA SER A 134 8.77 26.63 4.63
C SER A 134 8.42 25.85 3.37
N LEU A 135 7.77 26.51 2.43
CA LEU A 135 7.42 25.91 1.15
C LEU A 135 8.67 25.41 0.40
N ARG A 136 9.80 26.11 0.55
CA ARG A 136 11.09 25.68 -0.02
C ARG A 136 11.56 24.36 0.59
N GLY A 137 11.54 24.23 1.92
CA GLY A 137 11.89 22.99 2.61
C GLY A 137 11.03 21.81 2.17
N ALA A 138 9.71 22.01 2.05
CA ALA A 138 8.80 20.97 1.57
C ALA A 138 9.11 20.51 0.14
N ARG A 139 9.47 21.44 -0.77
CA ARG A 139 9.89 21.08 -2.13
C ARG A 139 11.20 20.31 -2.15
N PHE A 140 12.19 20.70 -1.34
CA PHE A 140 13.47 19.98 -1.26
C PHE A 140 13.28 18.55 -0.74
N ILE A 141 12.50 18.37 0.32
CA ILE A 141 12.22 17.05 0.89
C ILE A 141 11.39 16.20 -0.09
N SER A 142 10.44 16.80 -0.81
CA SER A 142 9.70 16.12 -1.88
C SER A 142 10.61 15.64 -3.00
N LEU A 143 11.56 16.48 -3.43
CA LEU A 143 12.55 16.12 -4.44
C LEU A 143 13.45 14.98 -3.96
N PHE A 144 13.92 15.04 -2.70
CA PHE A 144 14.70 13.96 -2.08
C PHE A 144 13.94 12.63 -2.14
N TRP A 145 12.69 12.58 -1.67
CA TRP A 145 11.88 11.36 -1.74
C TRP A 145 11.59 10.91 -3.17
N THR A 146 11.41 11.85 -4.11
CA THR A 146 11.25 11.52 -5.53
C THR A 146 12.48 10.79 -6.07
N ILE A 147 13.69 11.28 -5.77
CA ILE A 147 14.95 10.63 -6.15
C ILE A 147 15.05 9.25 -5.53
N VAL A 148 14.77 9.11 -4.23
CA VAL A 148 14.79 7.82 -3.53
C VAL A 148 13.83 6.81 -4.17
N LEU A 149 12.58 7.21 -4.47
CA LEU A 149 11.59 6.36 -5.11
C LEU A 149 12.02 5.94 -6.52
N ILE A 150 12.60 6.85 -7.32
CA ILE A 150 13.16 6.53 -8.64
C ILE A 150 14.32 5.55 -8.51
N SER A 151 15.25 5.77 -7.58
CA SER A 151 16.38 4.87 -7.36
C SER A 151 15.94 3.46 -6.98
N ILE A 152 14.94 3.33 -6.09
CA ILE A 152 14.37 2.03 -5.74
C ILE A 152 13.71 1.38 -6.97
N ALA A 153 12.95 2.15 -7.75
CA ALA A 153 12.31 1.65 -8.97
C ALA A 153 13.33 1.16 -10.03
N LEU A 154 14.50 1.78 -10.14
CA LEU A 154 15.55 1.37 -11.08
C LEU A 154 16.28 0.08 -10.65
N ILE A 155 16.31 -0.21 -9.35
CA ILE A 155 16.94 -1.42 -8.79
C ILE A 155 15.91 -2.56 -8.65
N PHE A 156 14.62 -2.23 -8.68
CA PHE A 156 13.55 -3.21 -8.51
C PHE A 156 13.56 -4.21 -9.66
N ASP A 157 13.83 -5.47 -9.33
CA ASP A 157 13.78 -6.57 -10.27
C ASP A 157 12.38 -7.18 -10.32
N GLU A 158 11.91 -7.44 -11.54
CA GLU A 158 10.57 -7.97 -11.78
C GLU A 158 10.55 -9.47 -11.44
N SER A 159 9.96 -9.83 -10.30
CA SER A 159 9.78 -11.24 -9.93
C SER A 159 8.60 -11.89 -10.66
N ASP A 160 8.53 -13.23 -10.63
CA ASP A 160 7.39 -14.00 -11.16
C ASP A 160 6.09 -13.88 -10.33
N LYS A 161 6.12 -13.18 -9.20
CA LYS A 161 4.90 -12.87 -8.42
C LYS A 161 4.13 -11.72 -9.05
N ALA A 162 2.81 -11.69 -8.83
CA ALA A 162 2.00 -10.56 -9.27
C ALA A 162 2.49 -9.32 -8.55
N ILE A 163 2.68 -8.21 -9.27
CA ILE A 163 3.12 -6.94 -8.67
C ILE A 163 2.15 -6.50 -7.57
N VAL A 164 0.85 -6.78 -7.76
CA VAL A 164 -0.19 -6.52 -6.75
C VAL A 164 0.04 -7.34 -5.48
N ASP A 165 0.34 -8.64 -5.60
CA ASP A 165 0.61 -9.49 -4.45
C ASP A 165 1.86 -9.03 -3.71
N MET A 166 2.93 -8.70 -4.43
CA MET A 166 4.16 -8.18 -3.82
C MET A 166 3.91 -6.86 -3.08
N GLY A 167 3.18 -5.93 -3.69
CA GLY A 167 2.88 -4.63 -3.09
C GLY A 167 2.06 -4.75 -1.81
N LEU A 168 1.04 -5.62 -1.80
CA LEU A 168 0.21 -5.87 -0.62
C LEU A 168 0.96 -6.66 0.46
N GLU A 169 1.85 -7.58 0.08
CA GLU A 169 2.76 -8.29 0.98
C GLU A 169 3.68 -7.29 1.70
N ILE A 170 4.36 -6.41 0.96
CA ILE A 170 5.24 -5.37 1.52
C ILE A 170 4.48 -4.42 2.44
N ALA A 171 3.31 -3.92 2.02
CA ALA A 171 2.49 -3.02 2.83
C ALA A 171 2.08 -3.66 4.17
N SER A 172 1.87 -4.99 4.19
CA SER A 172 1.44 -5.71 5.38
C SER A 172 2.49 -5.73 6.49
N PHE A 173 3.78 -5.53 6.19
CA PHE A 173 4.84 -5.45 7.21
C PHE A 173 4.67 -4.25 8.14
N THR A 174 4.19 -3.12 7.62
CA THR A 174 4.07 -1.86 8.39
C THR A 174 2.65 -1.60 8.84
N TYR A 175 1.65 -1.97 8.03
CA TYR A 175 0.23 -1.74 8.33
C TYR A 175 -0.24 -2.45 9.61
N GLY A 176 0.29 -3.64 9.92
CA GLY A 176 -0.03 -4.33 11.17
C GLY A 176 0.39 -3.55 12.42
N GLY A 177 1.65 -3.09 12.45
CA GLY A 177 2.17 -2.29 13.55
C GLY A 177 1.48 -0.93 13.68
N LEU A 178 1.25 -0.23 12.56
CA LEU A 178 0.53 1.05 12.54
C LEU A 178 -0.91 0.92 13.05
N LEU A 179 -1.63 -0.10 12.60
CA LEU A 179 -2.99 -0.36 13.06
C LEU A 179 -3.02 -0.75 14.55
N GLY A 180 -2.07 -1.56 15.01
CA GLY A 180 -1.93 -1.90 16.43
C GLY A 180 -1.72 -0.65 17.30
N MET A 181 -0.80 0.22 16.90
CA MET A 181 -0.54 1.50 17.57
C MET A 181 -1.77 2.42 17.54
N PHE A 182 -2.49 2.49 16.43
CA PHE A 182 -3.73 3.25 16.33
C PHE A 182 -4.79 2.74 17.32
N ILE A 183 -4.97 1.43 17.43
CA ILE A 183 -5.90 0.82 18.40
C ILE A 183 -5.46 1.13 19.85
N LEU A 184 -4.17 0.98 20.15
CA LEU A 184 -3.61 1.29 21.47
C LEU A 184 -3.82 2.77 21.84
N SER A 185 -3.69 3.70 20.88
CA SER A 185 -3.92 5.13 21.09
C SER A 185 -5.35 5.48 21.50
N ARG A 186 -6.32 4.60 21.17
CA ARG A 186 -7.72 4.74 21.59
C ARG A 186 -7.99 4.17 22.98
N SER A 187 -7.04 3.43 23.56
CA SER A 187 -7.12 2.98 24.94
C SER A 187 -7.01 4.16 25.90
N LYS A 188 -7.74 4.11 27.01
CA LYS A 188 -7.65 5.12 28.08
C LYS A 188 -6.43 4.92 28.99
N ARG A 189 -5.63 3.88 28.76
CA ARG A 189 -4.48 3.55 29.59
C ARG A 189 -3.24 4.31 29.11
N PRO A 190 -2.48 4.95 30.03
CA PRO A 190 -1.17 5.48 29.70
C PRO A 190 -0.19 4.31 29.57
N PHE A 191 0.39 4.12 28.38
CA PHE A 191 1.45 3.14 28.17
C PHE A 191 2.80 3.83 28.22
N HIS A 192 3.80 3.16 28.79
CA HIS A 192 5.17 3.63 28.74
C HIS A 192 5.74 3.55 27.31
N SER A 193 6.55 4.52 26.90
CA SER A 193 7.12 4.59 25.54
C SER A 193 7.88 3.33 25.14
N LEU A 194 8.58 2.70 26.09
CA LEU A 194 9.30 1.44 25.85
C LEU A 194 8.34 0.29 25.49
N SER A 195 7.19 0.20 26.16
CA SER A 195 6.17 -0.83 25.89
C SER A 195 5.61 -0.70 24.47
N LEU A 196 5.42 0.53 23.99
CA LEU A 196 4.97 0.83 22.64
C LEU A 196 6.03 0.50 21.59
N ILE A 197 7.29 0.90 21.82
CA ILE A 197 8.41 0.61 20.92
C ILE A 197 8.62 -0.90 20.78
N LEU A 198 8.65 -1.63 21.89
CA LEU A 198 8.79 -3.09 21.86
C LEU A 198 7.60 -3.74 21.14
N GLY A 199 6.36 -3.31 21.41
CA GLY A 199 5.19 -3.80 20.67
C GLY A 199 5.34 -3.61 19.15
N LEU A 200 5.80 -2.43 18.71
CA LEU A 200 6.05 -2.15 17.30
C LEU A 200 7.14 -3.05 16.70
N VAL A 201 8.29 -3.19 17.37
CA VAL A 201 9.39 -4.04 16.89
C VAL A 201 8.93 -5.50 16.77
N PHE A 202 8.31 -6.06 17.80
CA PHE A 202 7.83 -7.44 17.78
C PHE A 202 6.71 -7.66 16.74
N SER A 203 5.92 -6.62 16.44
CA SER A 203 4.90 -6.69 15.37
C SER A 203 5.48 -6.80 13.96
N ILE A 204 6.71 -6.33 13.73
CA ILE A 204 7.44 -6.52 12.46
C ILE A 204 8.14 -7.88 12.47
N VAL A 205 8.79 -8.24 13.58
CA VAL A 205 9.49 -9.52 13.74
C VAL A 205 8.54 -10.70 13.49
N ILE A 206 7.31 -10.66 14.00
CA ILE A 206 6.35 -11.75 13.76
C ILE A 206 6.00 -11.88 12.27
N VAL A 207 5.93 -10.78 11.52
CA VAL A 207 5.65 -10.84 10.07
C VAL A 207 6.82 -11.47 9.32
N ILE A 208 8.06 -11.13 9.68
CA ILE A 208 9.26 -11.77 9.13
C ILE A 208 9.21 -13.29 9.39
N LEU A 209 8.93 -13.70 10.63
CA LEU A 209 8.81 -15.12 10.97
C LEU A 209 7.71 -15.83 10.17
N LEU A 210 6.52 -15.23 10.08
CA LEU A 210 5.41 -15.79 9.31
C LEU A 210 5.73 -15.97 7.83
N ARG A 211 6.50 -15.04 7.25
CA ARG A 211 6.98 -15.14 5.87
C ARG A 211 7.94 -16.32 5.70
N GLU A 212 8.89 -16.51 6.61
CA GLU A 212 9.83 -17.65 6.57
C GLU A 212 9.10 -19.00 6.75
N PHE A 213 8.02 -19.03 7.54
CA PHE A 213 7.16 -20.21 7.67
C PHE A 213 6.19 -20.43 6.49
N GLY A 214 6.25 -19.61 5.44
CA GLY A 214 5.40 -19.75 4.26
C GLY A 214 3.93 -19.42 4.49
N ILE A 215 3.60 -18.65 5.54
CA ILE A 215 2.22 -18.22 5.81
C ILE A 215 1.81 -17.16 4.79
N ALA A 216 0.57 -17.26 4.28
CA ALA A 216 0.03 -16.31 3.32
C ALA A 216 0.00 -14.88 3.88
N TRP A 217 0.44 -13.91 3.09
CA TRP A 217 0.60 -12.51 3.48
C TRP A 217 -0.68 -11.86 4.02
N THR A 218 -1.86 -12.35 3.59
CA THR A 218 -3.17 -11.86 4.05
C THR A 218 -3.38 -11.99 5.56
N TRP A 219 -2.61 -12.84 6.24
CA TRP A 219 -2.63 -13.01 7.69
C TRP A 219 -1.65 -12.12 8.45
N PHE A 220 -0.66 -11.52 7.76
CA PHE A 220 0.42 -10.77 8.39
C PHE A 220 -0.11 -9.63 9.27
N ILE A 221 -1.07 -8.85 8.76
CA ILE A 221 -1.66 -7.73 9.51
C ILE A 221 -2.37 -8.23 10.78
N SER A 222 -3.13 -9.33 10.70
CA SER A 222 -3.84 -9.90 11.85
C SER A 222 -2.88 -10.26 12.98
N PHE A 223 -1.86 -11.07 12.67
CA PHE A 223 -0.88 -11.51 13.65
C PHE A 223 -0.02 -10.35 14.16
N SER A 224 0.38 -9.44 13.27
CA SER A 224 1.14 -8.24 13.63
C SER A 224 0.39 -7.36 14.64
N VAL A 225 -0.91 -7.09 14.41
CA VAL A 225 -1.75 -6.31 15.34
C VAL A 225 -1.88 -7.02 16.69
N ILE A 226 -2.15 -8.34 16.69
CA ILE A 226 -2.30 -9.13 17.92
C ILE A 226 -1.00 -9.10 18.72
N THR A 227 0.14 -9.36 18.07
CA THR A 227 1.46 -9.34 18.71
C THR A 227 1.80 -7.96 19.24
N ASN A 228 1.53 -6.89 18.46
CA ASN A 228 1.77 -5.51 18.87
C ASN A 228 1.06 -5.21 20.21
N ILE A 229 -0.25 -5.46 20.25
CA ILE A 229 -1.08 -5.20 21.43
C ILE A 229 -0.64 -6.09 22.60
N ALA A 230 -0.48 -7.39 22.37
CA ALA A 230 -0.12 -8.35 23.42
C ALA A 230 1.23 -8.01 24.07
N VAL A 231 2.26 -7.71 23.27
CA VAL A 231 3.59 -7.35 23.77
C VAL A 231 3.54 -6.04 24.52
N THR A 232 2.88 -5.00 23.98
CA THR A 232 2.75 -3.72 24.68
C THR A 232 2.08 -3.89 26.03
N TYR A 233 0.94 -4.56 26.11
CA TYR A 233 0.25 -4.78 27.40
C TYR A 233 1.09 -5.61 28.37
N SER A 234 1.79 -6.63 27.90
CA SER A 234 2.58 -7.52 28.75
C SER A 234 3.79 -6.78 29.34
N VAL A 235 4.55 -6.07 28.51
CA VAL A 235 5.70 -5.27 28.96
C VAL A 235 5.25 -4.19 29.94
N ASP A 236 4.17 -3.48 29.62
CA ASP A 236 3.69 -2.41 30.46
C ASP A 236 3.23 -2.91 31.85
N LEU A 237 2.52 -4.03 31.87
CA LEU A 237 2.04 -4.65 33.10
C LEU A 237 3.17 -5.20 33.98
N ILE A 238 4.22 -5.77 33.38
CA ILE A 238 5.34 -6.38 34.09
C ILE A 238 6.32 -5.32 34.63
N PHE A 239 6.66 -4.30 33.82
CA PHE A 239 7.76 -3.39 34.13
C PHE A 239 7.32 -2.01 34.65
N PHE A 240 6.12 -1.54 34.30
CA PHE A 240 5.73 -0.13 34.52
C PHE A 240 4.48 0.08 35.39
N ARG A 241 3.78 -1.00 35.77
CA ARG A 241 2.58 -0.96 36.61
C ARG A 241 2.78 -0.35 38.02
N HIS A 242 4.02 -0.15 38.47
CA HIS A 242 4.31 0.48 39.77
C HIS A 242 4.44 2.01 39.72
N ASN A 243 4.39 2.64 38.54
CA ASN A 243 4.63 4.08 38.37
C ASN A 243 3.40 4.88 37.88
N ALA A 244 2.19 4.30 37.93
CA ALA A 244 0.94 4.93 37.47
C ALA A 244 -0.13 4.97 38.55
#